data_AF-I0HXJ2-F1
#
_entry.id   AF-I0HXJ2-F1
#
_cell.length_a   1.000
_cell.length_b   1.000
_cell.length_c   1.000
_cell.angle_alpha   90.00
_cell.angle_beta   90.00
_cell.angle_gamma   90.00
#
_symmetry.space_group_name_H-M   'P 1'
#
loop_
_entity.id
_entity.type
_entity.pdbx_description
1 polymer ?
#
loop_
_entity_poly.entity_id
_entity_poly.type
_entity_poly.pdbx_seq_one_letter_code
_entity_poly.pdbx_strand_id
1 'polypeptide(L)' 'MKTTVSRKPRNPFAVAASRRRAGPHRPGNGALRQRARDAMRRELETVTHSP' A
#
# COMPACT_ATOMS: atom_id res chain seq x y z
N MET A 1 -26.02 14.31 -28.96
CA MET A 1 -26.35 13.55 -27.73
C MET A 1 -25.18 12.63 -27.39
N LYS A 2 -24.54 12.80 -26.23
CA LYS A 2 -23.46 11.92 -25.78
C LYS A 2 -24.10 10.76 -25.02
N THR A 3 -24.23 9.60 -25.65
CA THR A 3 -24.72 8.38 -24.99
C THR A 3 -23.63 7.86 -24.07
N THR A 4 -23.73 8.18 -22.78
CA THR A 4 -22.90 7.53 -21.76
C THR A 4 -23.36 6.09 -21.63
N VAL A 5 -22.79 5.21 -22.46
CA VAL A 5 -23.00 3.78 -22.35
C VAL A 5 -22.48 3.37 -20.98
N SER A 6 -23.38 3.02 -20.06
CA SER A 6 -23.00 2.42 -18.78
C SER A 6 -22.42 1.04 -19.08
N ARG A 7 -21.13 1.02 -19.43
CA ARG A 7 -20.39 -0.19 -19.70
C ARG A 7 -20.19 -0.88 -18.35
N LYS A 8 -20.88 -2.00 -18.14
CA LYS A 8 -20.56 -2.91 -17.05
C LYS A 8 -19.04 -3.10 -17.01
N PRO A 9 -18.42 -3.08 -15.82
CA PRO A 9 -16.99 -3.24 -15.74
C PRO A 9 -16.60 -4.55 -16.40
N ARG A 10 -15.56 -4.50 -17.24
CA ARG A 10 -15.02 -5.69 -17.93
C ARG A 10 -14.62 -6.78 -16.94
N ASN A 11 -14.20 -6.36 -15.74
CA ASN A 11 -13.95 -7.24 -14.61
C ASN A 11 -15.21 -7.33 -13.73
N PRO A 12 -15.81 -8.53 -13.58
CA PRO A 12 -17.00 -8.73 -12.76
C PRO A 12 -16.77 -8.44 -11.27
N PHE A 13 -15.51 -8.49 -10.82
CA PHE A 13 -15.11 -8.19 -9.45
C PHE A 13 -14.72 -6.72 -9.23
N ALA A 14 -14.72 -5.86 -10.24
CA ALA A 14 -14.27 -4.46 -10.10
C ALA A 14 -15.07 -3.71 -9.02
N VAL A 15 -16.39 -3.92 -8.98
CA VAL A 15 -17.27 -3.30 -7.98
C VAL A 15 -16.99 -3.86 -6.59
N ALA A 16 -16.78 -5.17 -6.48
CA ALA A 16 -16.42 -5.79 -5.21
C ALA A 16 -15.04 -5.33 -4.74
N ALA A 17 -14.05 -5.20 -5.63
CA ALA A 17 -12.71 -4.72 -5.33
C ALA A 17 -12.69 -3.23 -4.96
N SER A 18 -13.49 -2.39 -5.60
CA SER A 18 -13.61 -0.97 -5.25
C SER A 18 -14.37 -0.76 -3.93
N ARG A 19 -15.32 -1.64 -3.62
CA ARG A 19 -16.07 -1.66 -2.35
C ARG A 19 -15.33 -2.37 -1.24
N ARG A 20 -14.40 -3.27 -1.57
CA ARG A 20 -13.42 -3.78 -0.61
C ARG A 20 -12.69 -2.53 -0.16
N ARG A 21 -12.98 -2.14 1.09
CA ARG A 21 -12.10 -1.34 1.90
C ARG A 21 -10.85 -2.19 2.09
N ALA A 22 -10.03 -2.33 1.06
CA ALA A 22 -8.61 -2.27 1.27
C ALA A 22 -8.47 -0.95 2.00
N GLY A 23 -8.45 -1.00 3.35
CA GLY A 23 -8.20 0.18 4.15
C GLY A 23 -7.04 0.92 3.49
N PRO A 24 -7.06 2.26 3.48
CA PRO A 24 -6.08 3.07 2.74
C PRO A 24 -4.75 2.36 2.83
N HIS A 25 -4.09 2.02 1.70
CA HIS A 25 -2.91 1.13 1.57
C HIS A 25 -1.75 1.55 2.49
N ARG A 26 -2.03 1.54 3.78
CA ARG A 26 -1.27 2.08 4.87
C ARG A 26 -0.71 0.83 5.50
N PRO A 27 0.59 0.83 5.77
CA PRO A 27 1.18 -0.22 6.57
C PRO A 27 0.36 -0.35 7.87
N GLY A 28 -0.11 -1.56 8.16
CA GLY A 28 -0.66 -1.85 9.48
C GLY A 28 0.41 -1.69 10.56
N ASN A 29 0.00 -1.69 11.83
CA ASN A 29 0.92 -1.49 12.97
C ASN A 29 2.14 -2.44 12.93
N GLY A 30 1.95 -3.69 12.49
CA GLY A 30 3.06 -4.64 12.32
C GLY A 30 4.07 -4.21 11.25
N ALA A 31 3.58 -3.76 10.08
CA ALA A 31 4.41 -3.26 8.99
C ALA A 31 5.12 -1.94 9.36
N LEU A 32 4.48 -1.07 10.15
CA LEU A 32 5.12 0.13 10.71
C LEU A 32 6.28 -0.24 11.65
N ARG A 33 6.07 -1.20 12.56
CA ARG A 33 7.13 -1.69 13.46
C ARG A 33 8.31 -2.28 12.70
N GLN A 34 8.04 -3.07 11.65
CA GLN A 34 9.10 -3.65 10.82
C GLN A 34 9.92 -2.55 10.15
N ARG A 35 9.26 -1.58 9.52
CA ARG A 35 9.95 -0.42 8.90
C ARG A 35 10.80 0.36 9.90
N ALA A 36 10.32 0.56 11.13
CA ALA A 36 11.09 1.25 12.17
C ALA A 36 12.33 0.44 12.59
N ARG A 37 12.22 -0.88 12.72
CA ARG A 37 13.37 -1.76 13.01
C ARG A 37 14.41 -1.73 11.89
N ASP A 38 13.95 -1.80 10.63
CA ASP A 38 14.84 -1.78 9.47
C ASP A 38 15.55 -0.43 9.35
N ALA A 39 14.88 0.68 9.63
CA ALA A 39 15.48 2.01 9.67
C ALA A 39 16.57 2.10 10.75
N MET A 40 16.27 1.68 11.97
CA MET A 40 17.24 1.67 13.07
C MET A 40 18.49 0.82 12.74
N ARG A 41 18.29 -0.35 12.12
CA ARG A 41 19.42 -1.22 11.73
C ARG A 41 20.35 -0.54 10.74
N ARG A 42 19.80 0.17 9.75
CA ARG A 42 20.58 0.93 8.75
C ARG A 42 21.37 2.07 9.39
N GLU A 43 20.78 2.76 10.36
CA GLU A 43 21.45 3.83 11.10
C GLU A 43 22.66 3.27 11.89
N LEU A 44 22.48 2.17 12.60
CA LEU A 44 23.56 1.50 13.34
C LEU A 44 24.68 1.00 12.41
N GLU A 45 24.33 0.43 11.26
CA GLU A 45 25.29 -0.01 10.25
C GLU A 45 26.11 1.18 9.72
N THR A 46 25.46 2.32 9.48
CA THR A 46 26.14 3.55 9.03
C THR A 46 27.13 4.08 10.08
N VAL A 47 26.76 4.07 11.37
CA VAL A 47 27.64 4.54 12.45
C VAL A 47 28.83 3.60 12.68
N THR A 48 28.60 2.28 12.60
CA THR A 48 29.66 1.28 12.84
C THR A 48 30.65 1.15 11.69
N HIS A 49 30.24 1.49 10.46
CA HIS A 49 31.12 1.54 9.28
C HIS A 49 31.73 2.92 8.99
N SER A 50 31.57 3.90 9.89
CA SER A 50 32.28 5.17 9.74
C SER A 50 33.79 4.93 9.86
N PRO A 51 34.61 5.36 8.87
CA PRO A 51 36.04 5.06 8.82
C PRO A 51 36.84 5.69 9.97
#